data_AF-A0A436RJA6-F1
#
_entry.id   AF-A0A436RJA6-F1
#
_cell.length_a   1.000
_cell.length_b   1.000
_cell.length_c   1.000
_cell.angle_alpha   90.00
_cell.angle_beta   90.00
_cell.angle_gamma   90.00
#
_symmetry.space_group_name_H-M   'P 1'
#
loop_
_entity.id
_entity.type
_entity.pdbx_description
1 polymer ?
#
loop_
_entity_poly.entity_id
_entity_poly.type
_entity_poly.pdbx_seq_one_letter_code
_entity_poly.pdbx_strand_id
1 'polypeptide(L)' 'ETDGLRARMTSGEIIHLRPSGNAPEFRCYAEAASHERASEIVEMALERARDTALADQAGAV' A
#
# COMPACT_ATOMS: atom_id res chain seq x y z
N GLU A 1 15.88 -7.43 -7.88
CA GLU A 1 14.58 -7.57 -7.18
C GLU A 1 14.48 -6.41 -6.19
N THR A 2 13.40 -5.63 -6.24
CA THR A 2 13.25 -4.43 -5.41
C THR A 2 12.15 -4.69 -4.40
N ASP A 3 12.44 -4.52 -3.11
CA ASP A 3 11.52 -4.79 -2.00
C ASP A 3 10.45 -3.67 -1.83
N GLY A 4 9.94 -3.16 -2.95
CA GLY A 4 8.91 -2.12 -2.98
C GLY A 4 9.29 -0.82 -2.25
N LEU A 5 8.26 -0.13 -1.76
CA LEU A 5 8.35 1.12 -1.01
C LEU A 5 8.03 0.85 0.47
N ARG A 6 8.98 1.17 1.35
CA ARG A 6 8.75 1.18 2.80
C ARG A 6 8.91 2.59 3.34
N ALA A 7 7.89 3.10 4.01
CA ALA A 7 7.85 4.44 4.56
C ALA A 7 7.49 4.43 6.04
N ARG A 8 8.08 5.35 6.80
CA ARG A 8 7.73 5.62 8.20
C ARG A 8 7.03 6.97 8.27
N MET A 9 5.87 7.00 8.91
CA MET A 9 5.07 8.21 9.13
C MET A 9 5.61 8.99 10.34
N THR A 10 5.27 10.27 10.45
CA THR A 10 5.65 11.10 11.62
C THR A 10 5.04 10.58 12.92
N SER A 11 3.92 9.85 12.85
CA SER A 11 3.30 9.10 13.95
C SER A 11 4.15 7.92 14.45
N GLY A 12 5.20 7.53 13.70
CA GLY A 12 6.03 6.35 13.98
C GLY A 12 5.54 5.09 13.28
N GLU A 13 4.30 5.09 12.75
CA GLU A 13 3.69 4.00 11.99
C GLU A 13 4.47 3.69 10.70
N ILE A 14 4.38 2.46 10.24
CA ILE A 14 5.10 1.99 9.04
C ILE A 14 4.11 1.48 8.02
N ILE A 15 4.34 1.81 6.75
CA ILE A 15 3.66 1.19 5.61
C ILE A 15 4.70 0.60 4.67
N HIS A 16 4.40 -0.58 4.14
CA HIS A 16 5.22 -1.27 3.15
C HIS A 16 4.36 -1.73 1.98
N LEU A 17 4.61 -1.15 0.81
CA LEU A 17 3.91 -1.41 -0.43
C LEU A 17 4.83 -2.15 -1.38
N ARG A 18 4.42 -3.31 -1.91
CA ARG A 18 5.26 -4.07 -2.83
C ARG A 18 4.45 -4.87 -3.87
N PRO A 19 4.97 -5.03 -5.09
CA PRO A 19 4.51 -6.09 -5.97
C PRO A 19 4.86 -7.46 -5.38
N SER A 20 3.98 -8.43 -5.58
CA SER A 20 4.25 -9.84 -5.28
C SER A 20 5.24 -10.41 -6.30
N GLY A 21 6.23 -11.17 -5.83
CA GLY A 21 7.13 -11.93 -6.72
C GLY A 21 6.52 -13.23 -7.25
N ASN A 22 5.37 -13.65 -6.70
CA ASN A 22 4.78 -14.98 -6.95
C ASN A 22 3.50 -14.94 -7.79
N ALA A 23 2.88 -13.76 -7.93
CA ALA A 23 1.57 -13.59 -8.56
C ALA A 23 1.41 -12.13 -9.04
N PRO A 24 0.50 -11.83 -9.98
CA PRO A 24 0.18 -10.48 -10.41
C PRO A 24 -0.67 -9.75 -9.36
N GLU A 25 -0.11 -9.58 -8.16
CA GLU A 25 -0.79 -9.04 -6.99
C GLU A 25 0.03 -7.93 -6.34
N PHE A 26 -0.66 -6.98 -5.73
CA PHE A 26 -0.06 -5.92 -4.92
C PHE A 26 -0.27 -6.22 -3.44
N ARG A 27 0.79 -6.07 -2.63
CA ARG A 27 0.77 -6.33 -1.20
C ARG A 27 0.99 -5.04 -0.42
N CYS A 28 0.21 -4.88 0.65
CA CYS A 28 0.32 -3.78 1.60
C CYS A 28 0.46 -4.35 3.01
N TYR A 29 1.45 -3.88 3.75
CA TYR A 29 1.66 -4.20 5.16
C TYR A 29 1.69 -2.90 5.96
N ALA A 30 1.15 -2.92 7.16
CA ALA A 30 1.23 -1.80 8.10
C ALA A 30 1.65 -2.26 9.49
N GLU A 31 2.40 -1.40 10.18
CA GLU A 31 2.75 -1.54 11.59
C GLU A 31 2.27 -0.31 12.34
N ALA A 32 1.48 -0.54 13.40
CA ALA A 32 0.92 0.50 14.24
C ALA A 32 0.79 0.00 15.68
N ALA A 33 0.42 0.89 16.60
CA ALA A 33 0.28 0.58 18.02
C ALA A 33 -0.87 -0.41 18.33
N SER A 34 -1.84 -0.56 17.42
CA SER A 34 -2.93 -1.53 17.54
C SER A 34 -3.20 -2.21 16.20
N HIS A 35 -3.78 -3.41 16.27
CA HIS A 35 -4.20 -4.15 15.09
C HIS A 35 -5.25 -3.37 14.28
N GLU A 36 -6.24 -2.79 14.96
CA GLU A 36 -7.28 -1.95 14.34
C GLU A 36 -6.67 -0.82 13.51
N ARG A 37 -5.71 -0.09 14.09
CA ARG A 37 -5.04 1.01 13.39
C ARG A 37 -4.22 0.53 12.20
N ALA A 38 -3.53 -0.60 12.33
CA ALA A 38 -2.78 -1.18 11.21
C ALA A 38 -3.71 -1.60 10.06
N SER A 39 -4.86 -2.18 10.38
CA SER A 39 -5.89 -2.56 9.40
C SER A 39 -6.46 -1.35 8.67
N GLU A 40 -6.79 -0.26 9.38
CA GLU A 40 -7.23 1.01 8.76
C GLU A 40 -6.20 1.55 7.76
N ILE A 41 -4.91 1.52 8.12
CA ILE A 41 -3.82 1.99 7.24
C ILE A 41 -3.76 1.15 5.98
N VAL A 42 -3.87 -0.18 6.10
CA VAL A 42 -3.88 -1.11 4.96
C VAL A 42 -5.07 -0.83 4.04
N GLU A 43 -6.28 -0.73 4.60
CA GLU A 43 -7.50 -0.48 3.84
C GLU A 43 -7.41 0.85 3.06
N MET A 44 -7.04 1.93 3.75
CA MET A 44 -6.86 3.25 3.13
C MET A 44 -5.80 3.22 2.02
N ALA A 45 -4.69 2.53 2.23
CA ALA A 45 -3.61 2.46 1.24
C ALA A 45 -4.03 1.67 0.00
N LEU A 46 -4.71 0.54 0.17
CA LEU A 46 -5.20 -0.28 -0.93
C LEU A 46 -6.30 0.42 -1.72
N GLU A 47 -7.19 1.17 -1.05
CA GLU A 47 -8.19 2.02 -1.71
C GLU A 47 -7.52 3.07 -2.59
N ARG A 48 -6.56 3.84 -2.06
CA ARG A 48 -5.80 4.84 -2.83
C ARG A 48 -5.02 4.23 -3.99
N ALA A 49 -4.44 3.06 -3.80
CA ALA A 49 -3.72 2.35 -4.86
C ALA A 49 -4.66 1.95 -6.01
N ARG A 50 -5.88 1.51 -5.68
CA ARG A 50 -6.92 1.20 -6.66
C ARG A 50 -7.36 2.45 -7.43
N ASP A 51 -7.63 3.56 -6.73
CA ASP A 51 -8.05 4.81 -7.35
C ASP A 51 -6.98 5.36 -8.30
N THR A 52 -5.72 5.31 -7.89
CA THR A 52 -4.58 5.73 -8.72
C THR A 52 -4.46 4.85 -9.96
N ALA A 53 -4.62 3.53 -9.83
CA ALA A 53 -4.56 2.61 -10.95
C ALA A 53 -5.71 2.83 -11.97
N LEU A 54 -6.89 3.25 -11.50
CA LEU A 54 -8.02 3.60 -12.37
C LEU A 54 -7.80 4.95 -13.06
N ALA A 55 -7.23 5.92 -12.35
CA ALA A 55 -6.88 7.23 -12.92
C ALA A 55 -5.82 7.12 -14.02
N ASP A 56 -4.81 6.26 -13.84
CA ASP A 56 -3.77 6.00 -14.84
C ASP A 56 -4.37 5.34 -16.11
N GLN A 57 -5.29 4.39 -15.94
CA GLN A 57 -6.03 3.78 -17.06
C GLN A 57 -6.94 4.76 -17.81
N ALA A 58 -7.50 5.76 -17.12
CA ALA A 58 -8.34 6.78 -17.74
C ALA A 58 -7.55 7.86 -18.50
N GLY A 59 -6.25 8.01 -18.22
CA GLY A 59 -5.34 8.90 -18.93
C GLY A 59 -4.66 8.26 -20.17
N ALA A 60 -4.90 6.98 -20.40
CA ALA A 60 -4.38 6.22 -21.54
C ALA A 60 -5.44 6.07 -22.64
N VAL A 61 -5.79 7.19 -23.30
CA VAL A 61 -6.51 7.23 -24.59
C VAL A 61 -5.95 8.33 -25.47
#